data_AF-A0A9E2KWV3-F1
#
_entry.id   AF-A0A9E2KWV3-F1
#
_cell.length_a   1.000
_cell.length_b   1.000
_cell.length_c   1.000
_cell.angle_alpha   90.00
_cell.angle_beta   90.00
_cell.angle_gamma   90.00
#
_symmetry.space_group_name_H-M   'P 1'
#
loop_
_entity.id
_entity.type
_entity.pdbx_description
1 polymer ?
#
loop_
_entity_poly.entity_id
_entity_poly.type
_entity_poly.pdbx_seq_one_letter_code
_entity_poly.pdbx_strand_id
1 'polypeptide(L)'
;MSNINLLPLGGQDERGKNCFVIEIDDSIYVFDSGSKVPINGKLGICMITPDFEYLSKNASKIKGIFIGYPYSNNYAGLPFLLQKININTPIYCSKIGKIVIETYYEKNTIKFQKPNVIAVEEFQKLEFKNTTIVPFKICNSILDSLGWVIKTQDGSIIYIDDFMVNNDKTNIFEDHIEKINSITRGNNLALIPAVGNVGNFKSFTTPNHKNYDYYESIISNTSGRVFVAINDQDAYTVINLANIAKSKKRPFCVYGSTFMNVFSGAVKNHMINTKGLVCLKISEISNSPNAIVVISAMQDNLFKLLFNIVSGNNNSIKLDFKDTFVLGTQLINGYEGHGARLMDELNRLDVNAYTIPRTILPMSASNEDHKHLIDLLSPKYIFPIQGYYKYMVKYQSVVSQTRVKLDQVYYLDNGEMISINNGEINPNKHEIKLTENYIGNVGSIDVGTAVISERKQLAEAGIVFITVAIDINSACFLNFFDIDSYGAITEDENSKNLLEEVITQFKENISDCIVLENNKKKVDTKETKVLLKKLFTKMYEKKFNKRPIVLPTIIEINNKV
;
A
#
# COMPACT_ATOMS: atom_id res chain seq x y z
N MET A 1 24.76 -11.27 -27.38
CA MET A 1 24.33 -9.89 -27.13
C MET A 1 22.90 -9.94 -26.70
N SER A 2 22.56 -9.27 -25.60
CA SER A 2 21.21 -9.30 -25.03
C SER A 2 20.46 -8.02 -25.40
N ASN A 3 19.17 -8.14 -25.69
CA ASN A 3 18.26 -7.00 -25.72
C ASN A 3 17.55 -6.91 -24.37
N ILE A 4 17.80 -5.85 -23.61
CA ILE A 4 17.28 -5.70 -22.25
C ILE A 4 16.32 -4.52 -22.22
N ASN A 5 15.07 -4.73 -21.78
CA ASN A 5 14.13 -3.64 -21.51
C ASN A 5 13.88 -3.53 -20.00
N LEU A 6 13.89 -2.31 -19.49
CA LEU A 6 13.57 -1.98 -18.11
C LEU A 6 12.29 -1.15 -18.10
N LEU A 7 11.27 -1.62 -17.36
CA LEU A 7 9.94 -1.00 -17.33
C LEU A 7 9.34 -1.06 -15.92
N PRO A 8 9.23 0.05 -15.19
CA PRO A 8 8.42 0.13 -13.99
C PRO A 8 6.93 0.21 -14.37
N LEU A 9 6.11 -0.67 -13.79
CA LEU A 9 4.64 -0.62 -13.86
C LEU A 9 4.03 0.05 -12.62
N GLY A 10 4.82 0.21 -11.55
CA GLY A 10 4.41 0.89 -10.33
C GLY A 10 5.59 1.11 -9.38
N GLY A 11 5.45 2.07 -8.47
CA GLY A 11 6.47 2.42 -7.47
C GLY A 11 7.32 3.65 -7.82
N GLN A 12 7.13 4.24 -9.00
CA GLN A 12 7.77 5.51 -9.39
C GLN A 12 6.87 6.71 -9.08
N ASP A 13 7.48 7.77 -8.57
CA ASP A 13 6.82 8.95 -7.99
C ASP A 13 5.73 8.62 -6.95
N GLU A 14 5.97 7.56 -6.17
CA GLU A 14 5.05 7.13 -5.13
C GLU A 14 5.68 6.20 -4.10
N ARG A 15 4.91 5.81 -3.10
CA ARG A 15 5.25 4.70 -2.19
C ARG A 15 4.13 3.67 -2.23
N GLY A 16 4.48 2.45 -2.62
CA GLY A 16 3.54 1.34 -2.78
C GLY A 16 3.31 0.93 -4.23
N LYS A 17 2.58 -0.18 -4.41
CA LYS A 17 2.31 -0.84 -5.69
C LYS A 17 3.56 -1.07 -6.54
N ASN A 18 4.66 -1.45 -5.89
CA ASN A 18 5.92 -1.72 -6.58
C ASN A 18 5.73 -2.89 -7.55
N CYS A 19 6.14 -2.68 -8.80
CA CYS A 19 6.17 -3.72 -9.83
C CYS A 19 7.11 -3.27 -10.94
N PHE A 20 8.20 -4.02 -11.13
CA PHE A 20 9.25 -3.70 -12.08
C PHE A 20 9.46 -4.87 -13.04
N VAL A 21 9.58 -4.57 -14.33
CA VAL A 21 9.73 -5.56 -15.38
C VAL A 21 11.12 -5.45 -15.97
N ILE A 22 11.83 -6.58 -16.00
CA ILE A 22 13.07 -6.74 -16.77
C ILE A 22 12.80 -7.74 -17.87
N GLU A 23 12.87 -7.29 -19.11
CA GLU A 23 12.84 -8.17 -20.28
C GLU A 23 14.26 -8.44 -20.74
N ILE A 24 14.55 -9.70 -21.03
CA ILE A 24 15.82 -10.11 -21.63
C ILE A 24 15.47 -11.01 -22.81
N ASP A 25 15.75 -10.50 -24.01
CA ASP A 25 15.34 -11.09 -25.27
C ASP A 25 13.82 -11.37 -25.28
N ASP A 26 13.40 -12.63 -25.40
CA ASP A 26 11.98 -13.03 -25.41
C ASP A 26 11.41 -13.41 -24.03
N SER A 27 12.15 -13.15 -22.94
CA SER A 27 11.77 -13.57 -21.58
C SER A 27 11.50 -12.37 -20.67
N ILE A 28 10.40 -12.45 -19.91
CA ILE A 28 9.99 -11.43 -18.94
C ILE A 28 10.22 -11.93 -17.52
N TYR A 29 10.87 -11.11 -16.71
CA TYR A 29 11.08 -11.32 -15.28
C TYR A 29 10.44 -10.16 -14.52
N VAL A 30 9.51 -10.49 -13.62
CA VAL A 30 8.77 -9.48 -12.84
C VAL A 30 9.35 -9.42 -11.45
N PHE A 31 9.80 -8.25 -11.02
CA PHE A 31 10.29 -7.97 -9.67
C PHE A 31 9.21 -7.19 -8.93
N ASP A 32 8.71 -7.79 -7.86
CA ASP A 32 7.57 -7.30 -7.09
C ASP A 32 6.24 -7.19 -7.86
N SER A 33 5.16 -7.27 -7.10
CA SER A 33 3.79 -7.03 -7.52
C SER A 33 2.97 -6.69 -6.27
N GLY A 34 3.10 -5.47 -5.79
CA GLY A 34 2.46 -5.05 -4.54
C GLY A 34 1.19 -4.23 -4.67
N SER A 35 0.78 -3.61 -3.57
CA SER A 35 -0.34 -2.68 -3.53
C SER A 35 0.02 -1.38 -2.80
N LYS A 36 -0.85 -0.38 -2.90
CA LYS A 36 -0.70 0.93 -2.25
C LYS A 36 -1.97 1.30 -1.51
N VAL A 37 -1.79 1.86 -0.31
CA VAL A 37 -2.86 2.37 0.53
C VAL A 37 -3.35 3.71 -0.01
N PRO A 38 -4.67 3.94 -0.15
CA PRO A 38 -5.19 5.26 -0.51
C PRO A 38 -5.09 6.23 0.69
N ILE A 39 -4.17 7.20 0.62
CA ILE A 39 -3.94 8.18 1.71
C ILE A 39 -5.04 9.28 1.74
N ASN A 40 -5.55 9.71 0.58
CA ASN A 40 -6.43 10.88 0.46
C ASN A 40 -7.82 10.54 -0.14
N GLY A 41 -8.72 9.97 0.66
CA GLY A 41 -10.17 10.10 0.41
C GLY A 41 -10.74 9.36 -0.81
N LYS A 42 -10.08 8.31 -1.31
CA LYS A 42 -10.71 7.41 -2.30
C LYS A 42 -11.74 6.52 -1.59
N LEU A 43 -12.94 7.08 -1.39
CA LEU A 43 -14.01 6.47 -0.60
C LEU A 43 -14.35 5.06 -1.09
N GLY A 44 -14.32 4.11 -0.15
CA GLY A 44 -14.62 2.70 -0.40
C GLY A 44 -13.59 1.98 -1.30
N ILE A 45 -12.39 2.54 -1.45
CA ILE A 45 -11.21 1.86 -1.99
C ILE A 45 -10.36 1.35 -0.83
N CYS A 46 -9.93 0.10 -0.92
CA CYS A 46 -9.10 -0.55 0.09
C CYS A 46 -7.63 -0.54 -0.30
N MET A 47 -7.36 -0.80 -1.59
CA MET A 47 -6.01 -0.81 -2.11
C MET A 47 -5.98 -0.41 -3.59
N ILE A 48 -4.81 0.07 -4.02
CA ILE A 48 -4.50 0.39 -5.42
C ILE A 48 -3.41 -0.59 -5.88
N THR A 49 -3.53 -1.12 -7.09
CA THR A 49 -2.57 -2.08 -7.68
C THR A 49 -1.96 -1.51 -8.96
N PRO A 50 -0.83 -2.07 -9.44
CA PRO A 50 -0.28 -1.73 -10.75
C PRO A 50 -1.27 -2.03 -11.90
N ASP A 51 -1.01 -1.42 -13.04
CA ASP A 51 -1.62 -1.84 -14.29
C ASP A 51 -0.91 -3.10 -14.82
N PHE A 52 -1.66 -4.20 -14.94
CA PHE A 52 -1.14 -5.47 -15.40
C PHE A 52 -1.45 -5.76 -16.88
N GLU A 53 -2.02 -4.81 -17.64
CA GLU A 53 -2.39 -5.04 -19.04
C GLU A 53 -1.18 -5.44 -19.89
N TYR A 54 -0.03 -4.80 -19.68
CA TYR A 54 1.22 -5.15 -20.37
C TYR A 54 1.64 -6.62 -20.13
N LEU A 55 1.61 -7.05 -18.87
CA LEU A 55 1.95 -8.42 -18.47
C LEU A 55 0.92 -9.44 -18.96
N SER A 56 -0.37 -9.08 -18.95
CA SER A 56 -1.44 -9.92 -19.48
C SER A 56 -1.27 -10.20 -20.96
N LYS A 57 -0.96 -9.17 -21.77
CA LYS A 57 -0.68 -9.31 -23.21
C LYS A 57 0.56 -10.14 -23.51
N ASN A 58 1.53 -10.17 -22.59
CA ASN A 58 2.80 -10.90 -22.75
C ASN A 58 2.91 -12.12 -21.81
N ALA A 59 1.79 -12.66 -21.33
CA ALA A 59 1.79 -13.68 -20.26
C ALA A 59 2.66 -14.92 -20.57
N SER A 60 2.74 -15.34 -21.83
CA SER A 60 3.55 -16.49 -22.26
C SER A 60 5.07 -16.27 -22.17
N LYS A 61 5.52 -15.01 -22.13
CA LYS A 61 6.94 -14.64 -22.01
C LYS A 61 7.41 -14.61 -20.56
N ILE A 62 6.49 -14.52 -19.59
CA ILE A 62 6.81 -14.42 -18.16
C ILE A 62 7.42 -15.73 -17.67
N LYS A 63 8.64 -15.65 -17.11
CA LYS A 63 9.38 -16.80 -16.58
C LYS A 63 9.29 -16.95 -15.08
N GLY A 64 9.00 -15.88 -14.37
CA GLY A 64 8.80 -15.89 -12.93
C GLY A 64 8.58 -14.51 -12.36
N ILE A 65 8.07 -14.50 -11.13
CA ILE A 65 7.92 -13.31 -10.30
C ILE A 65 8.89 -13.44 -9.14
N PHE A 66 9.64 -12.40 -8.83
CA PHE A 66 10.70 -12.40 -7.82
C PHE A 66 10.33 -11.41 -6.73
N ILE A 67 10.12 -11.91 -5.51
CA ILE A 67 9.78 -11.10 -4.33
C ILE A 67 10.97 -11.14 -3.39
N GLY A 68 11.75 -10.06 -3.38
CA GLY A 68 12.95 -9.93 -2.55
C GLY A 68 12.62 -9.56 -1.12
N TYR A 69 11.86 -8.46 -0.97
CA TYR A 69 11.39 -7.95 0.30
C TYR A 69 9.87 -8.18 0.45
N PRO A 70 9.40 -9.09 1.33
CA PRO A 70 7.98 -9.44 1.43
C PRO A 70 7.16 -8.41 2.22
N TYR A 71 7.24 -7.15 1.81
CA TYR A 71 6.44 -6.03 2.29
C TYR A 71 5.15 -5.91 1.45
N SER A 72 4.06 -5.37 2.00
CA SER A 72 2.76 -5.35 1.29
C SER A 72 2.84 -4.58 -0.03
N ASN A 73 3.65 -3.52 -0.06
CA ASN A 73 4.02 -2.75 -1.24
C ASN A 73 4.70 -3.55 -2.35
N ASN A 74 5.12 -4.80 -2.08
CA ASN A 74 5.84 -5.67 -3.00
C ASN A 74 5.11 -6.98 -3.34
N TYR A 75 4.15 -7.47 -2.53
CA TYR A 75 3.47 -8.75 -2.83
C TYR A 75 1.94 -8.68 -2.86
N ALA A 76 1.31 -7.66 -2.29
CA ALA A 76 -0.15 -7.63 -2.11
C ALA A 76 -0.94 -7.48 -3.44
N GLY A 77 -0.27 -7.17 -4.56
CA GLY A 77 -0.86 -7.14 -5.90
C GLY A 77 -0.88 -8.51 -6.60
N LEU A 78 -0.13 -9.50 -6.08
CA LEU A 78 0.00 -10.84 -6.69
C LEU A 78 -1.35 -11.51 -7.01
N PRO A 79 -2.39 -11.49 -6.15
CA PRO A 79 -3.65 -12.16 -6.48
C PRO A 79 -4.29 -11.62 -7.76
N PHE A 80 -4.16 -10.31 -8.01
CA PHE A 80 -4.74 -9.64 -9.16
C PHE A 80 -3.88 -9.86 -10.42
N LEU A 81 -2.56 -9.85 -10.28
CA LEU A 81 -1.66 -10.20 -11.38
C LEU A 81 -1.91 -11.64 -11.86
N LEU A 82 -1.89 -12.62 -10.95
CA LEU A 82 -2.02 -14.04 -11.30
C LEU A 82 -3.36 -14.38 -11.99
N GLN A 83 -4.42 -13.63 -11.72
CA GLN A 83 -5.70 -13.76 -12.43
C GLN A 83 -5.64 -13.30 -13.90
N LYS A 84 -4.74 -12.36 -14.22
CA LYS A 84 -4.55 -11.80 -15.56
C LYS A 84 -3.51 -12.54 -16.41
N ILE A 85 -2.66 -13.35 -15.75
CA ILE A 85 -1.64 -14.17 -16.39
C ILE A 85 -1.95 -15.66 -16.16
N ASN A 86 -0.98 -16.44 -15.67
CA ASN A 86 -1.17 -17.84 -15.29
C ASN A 86 -1.00 -18.00 -13.76
N ILE A 87 -1.96 -18.65 -13.11
CA ILE A 87 -1.92 -18.93 -11.66
C ILE A 87 -0.70 -19.78 -11.23
N ASN A 88 -0.18 -20.61 -12.14
CA ASN A 88 0.96 -21.48 -11.89
C ASN A 88 2.31 -20.81 -12.16
N THR A 89 2.32 -19.53 -12.55
CA THR A 89 3.56 -18.75 -12.73
C THR A 89 4.39 -18.81 -11.44
N PRO A 90 5.65 -19.25 -11.50
CA PRO A 90 6.46 -19.44 -10.30
C PRO A 90 6.78 -18.10 -9.63
N ILE A 91 6.57 -18.03 -8.33
CA ILE A 91 6.93 -16.89 -7.48
C ILE A 91 8.14 -17.31 -6.64
N TYR A 92 9.29 -16.71 -6.90
CA TYR A 92 10.53 -16.95 -6.17
C TYR A 92 10.69 -15.95 -5.04
N CYS A 93 10.93 -16.44 -3.83
CA CYS A 93 11.13 -15.61 -2.64
C CYS A 93 11.95 -16.37 -1.60
N SER A 94 12.24 -15.74 -0.47
CA SER A 94 12.87 -16.43 0.67
C SER A 94 11.90 -17.39 1.38
N LYS A 95 12.40 -18.16 2.36
CA LYS A 95 11.56 -19.04 3.18
C LYS A 95 10.53 -18.25 3.97
N ILE A 96 10.94 -17.12 4.53
CA ILE A 96 10.05 -16.21 5.24
C ILE A 96 9.07 -15.55 4.27
N GLY A 97 9.54 -15.11 3.09
CA GLY A 97 8.68 -14.57 2.04
C GLY A 97 7.56 -15.55 1.65
N LYS A 98 7.86 -16.85 1.57
CA LYS A 98 6.86 -17.87 1.27
C LYS A 98 5.76 -17.94 2.33
N ILE A 99 6.13 -17.92 3.61
CA ILE A 99 5.16 -17.93 4.72
C ILE A 99 4.28 -16.68 4.67
N VAL A 100 4.86 -15.50 4.41
CA VAL A 100 4.13 -14.23 4.30
C VAL A 100 3.10 -14.31 3.16
N ILE A 101 3.54 -14.71 1.97
CA ILE A 101 2.69 -14.78 0.77
C ILE A 101 1.58 -15.82 0.97
N GLU A 102 1.89 -17.04 1.41
CA GLU A 102 0.88 -18.08 1.64
C GLU A 102 -0.14 -17.64 2.71
N THR A 103 0.31 -17.03 3.81
CA THR A 103 -0.55 -16.47 4.86
C THR A 103 -1.49 -15.39 4.33
N TYR A 104 -1.01 -14.55 3.41
CA TYR A 104 -1.84 -13.53 2.79
C TYR A 104 -2.98 -14.14 1.97
N TYR A 105 -2.71 -15.17 1.18
CA TYR A 105 -3.74 -15.86 0.39
C TYR A 105 -4.76 -16.59 1.27
N GLU A 106 -4.34 -17.16 2.41
CA GLU A 106 -5.23 -17.87 3.34
C GLU A 106 -6.21 -16.95 4.07
N LYS A 107 -5.81 -15.70 4.34
CA LYS A 107 -6.59 -14.75 5.16
C LYS A 107 -7.50 -13.82 4.40
N ASN A 108 -7.26 -13.65 3.10
CA ASN A 108 -8.10 -12.77 2.32
C ASN A 108 -9.54 -13.30 2.33
N THR A 109 -10.49 -12.39 2.58
CA THR A 109 -11.93 -12.70 2.57
C THR A 109 -12.40 -13.19 1.20
N ILE A 110 -11.69 -12.78 0.16
CA ILE A 110 -11.82 -13.28 -1.20
C ILE A 110 -10.97 -14.55 -1.30
N LYS A 111 -11.60 -15.69 -1.60
CA LYS A 111 -10.89 -16.96 -1.81
C LYS A 111 -10.09 -16.89 -3.11
N PHE A 112 -8.82 -16.50 -3.02
CA PHE A 112 -7.89 -16.62 -4.13
C PHE A 112 -7.39 -18.06 -4.26
N GLN A 113 -7.09 -18.48 -5.49
CA GLN A 113 -6.40 -19.75 -5.71
C GLN A 113 -4.99 -19.70 -5.11
N LYS A 114 -4.55 -20.80 -4.50
CA LYS A 114 -3.22 -20.88 -3.88
C LYS A 114 -2.14 -20.69 -4.97
N PRO A 115 -1.19 -19.76 -4.80
CA PRO A 115 -0.18 -19.48 -5.81
C PRO A 115 0.97 -20.50 -5.76
N ASN A 116 1.71 -20.61 -6.86
CA ASN A 116 2.94 -21.41 -6.94
C ASN A 116 4.14 -20.66 -6.34
N VAL A 117 4.35 -20.79 -5.02
CA VAL A 117 5.43 -20.10 -4.30
C VAL A 117 6.62 -21.04 -4.04
N ILE A 118 7.78 -20.65 -4.56
CA ILE A 118 9.04 -21.37 -4.52
C ILE A 118 10.01 -20.62 -3.62
N ALA A 119 10.36 -21.22 -2.48
CA ALA A 119 11.40 -20.69 -1.60
C ALA A 119 12.78 -20.98 -2.20
N VAL A 120 13.65 -19.98 -2.20
CA VAL A 120 15.03 -20.09 -2.69
C VAL A 120 16.02 -19.76 -1.58
N GLU A 121 17.20 -20.35 -1.65
CA GLU A 121 18.32 -20.03 -0.76
C GLU A 121 19.21 -18.98 -1.41
N GLU A 122 19.93 -18.22 -0.59
CA GLU A 122 20.99 -17.33 -1.07
C GLU A 122 22.03 -18.08 -1.93
N PHE A 123 22.52 -17.39 -2.96
CA PHE A 123 23.47 -17.89 -3.96
C PHE A 123 22.98 -19.08 -4.79
N GLN A 124 21.73 -19.53 -4.63
CA GLN A 124 21.12 -20.54 -5.49
C GLN A 124 21.04 -20.01 -6.94
N LYS A 125 21.55 -20.78 -7.90
CA LYS A 125 21.46 -20.41 -9.32
C LYS A 125 20.11 -20.85 -9.87
N LEU A 126 19.29 -19.87 -10.26
CA LEU A 126 18.04 -20.09 -10.99
C LEU A 126 18.34 -19.95 -12.48
N GLU A 127 18.40 -21.07 -13.19
CA GLU A 127 18.77 -21.11 -14.61
C GLU A 127 17.55 -20.92 -15.51
N PHE A 128 17.65 -19.94 -16.42
CA PHE A 128 16.72 -19.70 -17.51
C PHE A 128 17.49 -19.72 -18.83
N LYS A 129 16.78 -19.77 -19.96
CA LYS A 129 17.37 -20.00 -21.30
C LYS A 129 18.61 -19.14 -21.59
N ASN A 130 18.53 -17.83 -21.37
CA ASN A 130 19.61 -16.87 -21.70
C ASN A 130 20.14 -16.11 -20.47
N THR A 131 19.68 -16.47 -19.26
CA THR A 131 19.89 -15.67 -18.05
C THR A 131 19.97 -16.58 -16.83
N THR A 132 20.81 -16.22 -15.86
CA THR A 132 20.79 -16.84 -14.52
C THR A 132 20.45 -15.79 -13.47
N ILE A 133 19.48 -16.07 -12.61
CA ILE A 133 19.14 -15.21 -11.49
C ILE A 133 19.68 -15.83 -10.20
N VAL A 134 20.38 -15.02 -9.39
CA VAL A 134 21.03 -15.45 -8.15
C VAL A 134 20.57 -14.54 -7.02
N PRO A 135 19.84 -15.05 -6.01
CA PRO A 135 19.48 -14.26 -4.83
C PRO A 135 20.69 -14.06 -3.90
N PHE A 136 20.67 -12.98 -3.13
CA PHE A 136 21.62 -12.72 -2.05
C PHE A 136 20.89 -12.03 -0.90
N LYS A 137 21.36 -12.19 0.35
CA LYS A 137 20.73 -11.55 1.51
C LYS A 137 20.94 -10.04 1.53
N ILE A 138 19.88 -9.34 1.91
CA ILE A 138 19.90 -7.91 2.24
C ILE A 138 19.34 -7.71 3.65
N CYS A 139 19.82 -6.67 4.34
CA CYS A 139 19.31 -6.32 5.66
C CYS A 139 18.13 -5.35 5.52
N ASN A 140 17.02 -5.67 6.19
CA ASN A 140 15.84 -4.82 6.35
C ASN A 140 15.07 -5.28 7.62
N SER A 141 13.98 -4.60 7.94
CA SER A 141 13.04 -4.90 9.03
C SER A 141 12.36 -6.27 8.97
N ILE A 142 12.31 -6.92 7.80
CA ILE A 142 11.84 -8.31 7.65
C ILE A 142 13.02 -9.27 7.53
N LEU A 143 12.93 -10.40 8.23
CA LEU A 143 13.88 -11.51 8.18
C LEU A 143 14.04 -12.09 6.77
N ASP A 144 15.25 -12.54 6.46
CA ASP A 144 15.53 -13.33 5.26
C ASP A 144 15.11 -12.59 3.96
N SER A 145 15.32 -11.27 3.92
CA SER A 145 15.06 -10.46 2.74
C SER A 145 16.15 -10.66 1.69
N LEU A 146 15.79 -10.65 0.41
CA LEU A 146 16.68 -10.96 -0.70
C LEU A 146 16.80 -9.79 -1.70
N GLY A 147 18.00 -9.59 -2.24
CA GLY A 147 18.24 -8.92 -3.51
C GLY A 147 18.50 -9.95 -4.62
N TRP A 148 18.51 -9.50 -5.87
CA TRP A 148 18.64 -10.37 -7.04
C TRP A 148 19.76 -9.91 -7.97
N VAL A 149 20.68 -10.81 -8.30
CA VAL A 149 21.65 -10.63 -9.38
C VAL A 149 21.14 -11.37 -10.62
N ILE A 150 20.87 -10.62 -11.69
CA ILE A 150 20.43 -11.13 -12.98
C ILE A 150 21.62 -11.10 -13.94
N LYS A 151 22.15 -12.28 -14.27
CA LYS A 151 23.32 -12.41 -15.15
C LYS A 151 22.89 -12.43 -16.61
N THR A 152 23.37 -11.47 -17.38
CA THR A 152 23.17 -11.39 -18.84
C THR A 152 24.51 -11.54 -19.57
N GLN A 153 24.46 -11.60 -20.90
CA GLN A 153 25.69 -11.64 -21.71
C GLN A 153 26.48 -10.33 -21.67
N ASP A 154 25.80 -9.20 -21.43
CA ASP A 154 26.40 -7.85 -21.46
C ASP A 154 26.82 -7.36 -20.06
N GLY A 155 26.56 -8.16 -19.01
CA GLY A 155 26.89 -7.88 -17.62
C GLY A 155 25.74 -8.18 -16.66
N SER A 156 25.98 -7.98 -15.37
CA SER A 156 24.98 -8.28 -14.33
C SER A 156 24.09 -7.08 -14.04
N ILE A 157 22.79 -7.31 -13.94
CA ILE A 157 21.83 -6.35 -13.39
C ILE A 157 21.60 -6.73 -11.93
N ILE A 158 21.70 -5.76 -11.02
CA ILE A 158 21.49 -5.96 -9.59
C ILE A 158 20.20 -5.25 -9.19
N TYR A 159 19.18 -6.01 -8.78
CA TYR A 159 17.92 -5.50 -8.27
C TYR A 159 17.91 -5.60 -6.75
N ILE A 160 17.77 -4.47 -6.07
CA ILE A 160 17.73 -4.38 -4.61
C ILE A 160 16.49 -3.56 -4.24
N ASP A 161 15.57 -4.23 -3.54
CA ASP A 161 14.45 -3.60 -2.84
C ASP A 161 14.93 -2.66 -1.72
N ASP A 162 14.03 -2.22 -0.85
CA ASP A 162 14.43 -1.51 0.37
C ASP A 162 15.46 -2.34 1.16
N PHE A 163 16.57 -1.71 1.55
CA PHE A 163 17.71 -2.35 2.19
C PHE A 163 18.37 -1.38 3.17
N MET A 164 19.36 -1.83 3.92
CA MET A 164 20.34 -0.98 4.61
C MET A 164 21.67 -1.73 4.70
N VAL A 165 22.77 -1.02 4.88
CA VAL A 165 24.08 -1.64 5.12
C VAL A 165 24.18 -1.98 6.59
N ASN A 166 24.33 -3.27 6.90
CA ASN A 166 24.48 -3.75 8.25
C ASN A 166 25.90 -4.27 8.50
N ASN A 167 26.51 -3.78 9.58
CA ASN A 167 27.82 -4.24 10.03
C ASN A 167 27.73 -4.93 11.41
N ASP A 168 26.53 -5.18 11.91
CA ASP A 168 26.33 -5.85 13.19
C ASP A 168 26.62 -7.35 13.10
N LYS A 169 27.23 -7.89 14.15
CA LYS A 169 27.62 -9.31 14.26
C LYS A 169 26.45 -10.29 14.38
N THR A 170 25.21 -9.81 14.43
CA THR A 170 24.03 -10.66 14.64
C THR A 170 23.58 -11.33 13.34
N ASN A 171 23.68 -12.66 13.28
CA ASN A 171 23.36 -13.46 12.07
C ASN A 171 21.92 -13.31 11.54
N ILE A 172 20.96 -12.81 12.34
CA ILE A 172 19.53 -12.82 11.97
C ILE A 172 19.19 -11.75 10.91
N PHE A 173 19.94 -10.64 10.91
CA PHE A 173 19.75 -9.50 9.99
C PHE A 173 21.02 -9.24 9.17
N GLU A 174 21.73 -10.32 8.81
CA GLU A 174 22.93 -10.22 7.97
C GLU A 174 22.56 -9.74 6.55
N ASP A 175 23.47 -9.00 5.93
CA ASP A 175 23.44 -8.74 4.49
C ASP A 175 24.70 -9.28 3.83
N HIS A 176 24.62 -9.46 2.51
CA HIS A 176 25.69 -9.98 1.67
C HIS A 176 26.05 -9.01 0.55
N ILE A 177 25.93 -7.70 0.81
CA ILE A 177 26.24 -6.66 -0.17
C ILE A 177 27.70 -6.76 -0.65
N GLU A 178 28.63 -7.08 0.25
CA GLU A 178 30.06 -7.27 -0.03
C GLU A 178 30.35 -8.47 -0.96
N LYS A 179 29.46 -9.46 -0.98
CA LYS A 179 29.61 -10.66 -1.82
C LYS A 179 29.11 -10.47 -3.24
N ILE A 180 28.35 -9.41 -3.54
CA ILE A 180 27.76 -9.17 -4.86
C ILE A 180 28.85 -9.18 -5.95
N ASN A 181 29.95 -8.45 -5.77
CA ASN A 181 31.04 -8.40 -6.76
C ASN A 181 31.68 -9.77 -7.03
N SER A 182 31.70 -10.68 -6.04
CA SER A 182 32.16 -12.05 -6.26
C SER A 182 31.19 -12.84 -7.14
N ILE A 183 29.89 -12.59 -7.02
CA ILE A 183 28.83 -13.22 -7.83
C ILE A 183 28.89 -12.68 -9.26
N THR A 184 29.05 -11.37 -9.43
CA THR A 184 29.04 -10.68 -10.74
C THR A 184 30.40 -10.69 -11.43
N ARG A 185 31.46 -11.09 -10.72
CA ARG A 185 32.87 -10.99 -11.16
C ARG A 185 33.27 -9.54 -11.48
N GLY A 186 32.68 -8.58 -10.79
CA GLY A 186 32.88 -7.15 -11.01
C GLY A 186 32.29 -6.59 -12.31
N ASN A 187 31.57 -7.39 -13.11
CA ASN A 187 30.92 -6.92 -14.33
C ASN A 187 29.46 -6.52 -14.06
N ASN A 188 29.28 -5.29 -13.55
CA ASN A 188 27.98 -4.74 -13.14
C ASN A 188 27.44 -3.77 -14.20
N LEU A 189 26.48 -4.23 -14.99
CA LEU A 189 25.85 -3.44 -16.06
C LEU A 189 24.89 -2.39 -15.49
N ALA A 190 24.00 -2.79 -14.58
CA ALA A 190 23.00 -1.89 -14.03
C ALA A 190 22.73 -2.19 -12.56
N LEU A 191 22.51 -1.13 -11.77
CA LEU A 191 22.00 -1.20 -10.40
C LEU A 191 20.59 -0.62 -10.37
N ILE A 192 19.65 -1.34 -9.78
CA ILE A 192 18.26 -0.95 -9.60
C ILE A 192 17.96 -0.95 -8.09
N PRO A 193 18.25 0.14 -7.36
CA PRO A 193 18.08 0.21 -5.92
C PRO A 193 16.82 0.98 -5.52
N ALA A 194 16.09 0.49 -4.51
CA ALA A 194 15.05 1.27 -3.86
C ALA A 194 15.64 2.48 -3.13
N VAL A 195 15.04 3.66 -3.30
CA VAL A 195 15.59 4.92 -2.74
C VAL A 195 15.42 5.05 -1.22
N GLY A 196 14.58 4.24 -0.58
CA GLY A 196 14.43 4.18 0.88
C GLY A 196 14.18 5.55 1.53
N ASN A 197 15.13 5.98 2.36
CA ASN A 197 15.10 7.24 3.11
C ASN A 197 16.10 8.31 2.62
N VAL A 198 16.53 8.20 1.36
CA VAL A 198 17.45 9.17 0.75
C VAL A 198 16.97 10.60 0.91
N GLY A 199 17.89 11.47 1.30
CA GLY A 199 17.65 12.89 1.55
C GLY A 199 17.09 13.21 2.95
N ASN A 200 16.53 12.24 3.66
CA ASN A 200 16.03 12.44 5.03
C ASN A 200 17.14 12.26 6.07
N PHE A 201 18.04 11.30 5.86
CA PHE A 201 19.12 10.98 6.79
C PHE A 201 20.47 10.96 6.07
N LYS A 202 21.42 11.74 6.60
CA LYS A 202 22.72 11.96 5.94
C LYS A 202 23.76 10.89 6.25
N SER A 203 23.68 10.21 7.38
CA SER A 203 24.63 9.16 7.79
C SER A 203 24.18 7.78 7.32
N PHE A 204 24.91 6.73 7.69
CA PHE A 204 24.40 5.36 7.63
C PHE A 204 23.18 5.19 8.54
N THR A 205 22.29 4.27 8.16
CA THR A 205 21.17 3.81 9.01
C THR A 205 21.68 3.02 10.21
N THR A 206 22.75 2.24 10.05
CA THR A 206 23.48 1.60 11.16
C THR A 206 24.41 2.61 11.85
N PRO A 207 24.44 2.70 13.19
CA PRO A 207 23.69 1.94 14.19
C PRO A 207 22.38 2.62 14.66
N ASN A 208 21.97 3.73 14.05
CA ASN A 208 20.85 4.55 14.51
C ASN A 208 19.48 3.87 14.43
N HIS A 209 19.34 2.75 13.73
CA HIS A 209 18.10 1.95 13.72
C HIS A 209 17.88 1.14 15.02
N LYS A 210 18.90 1.01 15.88
CA LYS A 210 18.83 0.20 17.09
C LYS A 210 17.78 0.74 18.06
N ASN A 211 16.86 -0.13 18.47
CA ASN A 211 15.74 0.23 19.34
C ASN A 211 15.70 -0.56 20.66
N TYR A 212 16.62 -1.52 20.85
CA TYR A 212 16.67 -2.37 22.04
C TYR A 212 16.75 -1.55 23.33
N ASP A 213 17.74 -0.64 23.42
CA ASP A 213 17.97 0.16 24.65
C ASP A 213 16.78 1.07 24.98
N TYR A 214 16.14 1.62 23.95
CA TYR A 214 14.94 2.45 24.11
C TYR A 214 13.79 1.64 24.74
N TYR A 215 13.47 0.48 24.17
CA TYR A 215 12.42 -0.37 24.73
C TYR A 215 12.80 -0.96 26.09
N GLU A 216 14.07 -1.34 26.30
CA GLU A 216 14.53 -1.85 27.58
C GLU A 216 14.38 -0.81 28.69
N SER A 217 14.69 0.46 28.39
CA SER A 217 14.54 1.57 29.34
C SER A 217 13.09 1.75 29.79
N ILE A 218 12.13 1.71 28.85
CA ILE A 218 10.70 1.82 29.16
C ILE A 218 10.25 0.60 29.96
N ILE A 219 10.55 -0.60 29.49
CA ILE A 219 10.10 -1.86 30.10
C ILE A 219 10.67 -2.05 31.51
N SER A 220 11.89 -1.58 31.77
CA SER A 220 12.53 -1.67 33.09
C SER A 220 11.92 -0.70 34.11
N ASN A 221 11.35 0.42 33.64
CA ASN A 221 10.73 1.45 34.48
C ASN A 221 9.22 1.26 34.67
N THR A 222 8.61 0.28 33.99
CA THR A 222 7.17 0.01 34.06
C THR A 222 6.89 -1.34 34.76
N SER A 223 6.06 -1.32 35.80
CA SER A 223 5.57 -2.53 36.49
C SER A 223 4.34 -3.18 35.83
N GLY A 224 3.47 -2.37 35.20
CA GLY A 224 2.27 -2.81 34.48
C GLY A 224 2.54 -3.38 33.09
N ARG A 225 1.50 -3.64 32.30
CA ARG A 225 1.64 -4.17 30.93
C ARG A 225 2.25 -3.12 30.00
N VAL A 226 3.02 -3.57 29.01
CA VAL A 226 3.60 -2.70 27.98
C VAL A 226 3.03 -3.12 26.63
N PHE A 227 2.31 -2.23 25.97
CA PHE A 227 1.78 -2.41 24.62
C PHE A 227 2.68 -1.67 23.63
N VAL A 228 3.14 -2.34 22.57
CA VAL A 228 3.92 -1.73 21.50
C VAL A 228 3.22 -1.94 20.17
N ALA A 229 2.75 -0.86 19.55
CA ALA A 229 2.08 -0.91 18.25
C ALA A 229 3.07 -0.70 17.11
N ILE A 230 3.15 -1.67 16.20
CA ILE A 230 4.07 -1.67 15.06
C ILE A 230 3.37 -2.14 13.79
N ASN A 231 3.99 -1.85 12.65
CA ASN A 231 3.61 -2.49 11.39
C ASN A 231 3.99 -3.98 11.41
N ASP A 232 3.21 -4.82 10.74
CA ASP A 232 3.38 -6.28 10.74
C ASP A 232 4.64 -6.81 10.04
N GLN A 233 5.39 -5.91 9.45
CA GLN A 233 6.63 -6.17 8.73
C GLN A 233 7.87 -5.69 9.50
N ASP A 234 7.73 -5.22 10.75
CA ASP A 234 8.86 -4.86 11.61
C ASP A 234 9.27 -6.00 12.56
N ALA A 235 9.89 -7.05 11.98
CA ALA A 235 10.37 -8.20 12.74
C ALA A 235 11.50 -7.85 13.71
N TYR A 236 12.32 -6.85 13.38
CA TYR A 236 13.42 -6.39 14.22
C TYR A 236 12.93 -5.94 15.59
N THR A 237 11.92 -5.06 15.62
CA THR A 237 11.32 -4.61 16.88
C THR A 237 10.73 -5.76 17.68
N VAL A 238 10.04 -6.70 17.03
CA VAL A 238 9.45 -7.85 17.74
C VAL A 238 10.51 -8.74 18.38
N ILE A 239 11.60 -9.03 17.66
CA ILE A 239 12.69 -9.86 18.18
C ILE A 239 13.37 -9.18 19.37
N ASN A 240 13.61 -7.87 19.29
CA ASN A 240 14.18 -7.12 20.40
C ASN A 240 13.25 -7.12 21.62
N LEU A 241 11.95 -6.91 21.45
CA LEU A 241 10.97 -6.99 22.54
C LEU A 241 10.88 -8.40 23.14
N ALA A 242 10.97 -9.45 22.32
CA ALA A 242 11.03 -10.83 22.80
C ALA A 242 12.31 -11.11 23.62
N ASN A 243 13.46 -10.59 23.17
CA ASN A 243 14.72 -10.70 23.91
C ASN A 243 14.68 -9.95 25.25
N ILE A 244 14.10 -8.73 25.28
CA ILE A 244 13.90 -7.97 26.51
C ILE A 244 12.94 -8.72 27.44
N ALA A 245 11.82 -9.25 26.92
CA ALA A 245 10.85 -10.02 27.69
C ALA A 245 11.51 -11.23 28.36
N LYS A 246 12.33 -11.98 27.62
CA LYS A 246 13.13 -13.09 28.13
C LYS A 246 14.11 -12.64 29.22
N SER A 247 14.87 -11.56 28.99
CA SER A 247 15.83 -11.02 29.96
C SER A 247 15.17 -10.59 31.28
N LYS A 248 14.03 -9.89 31.19
CA LYS A 248 13.27 -9.37 32.33
C LYS A 248 12.27 -10.39 32.90
N LYS A 249 12.22 -11.62 32.37
CA LYS A 249 11.28 -12.69 32.74
C LYS A 249 9.82 -12.23 32.70
N ARG A 250 9.47 -11.38 31.74
CA ARG A 250 8.11 -10.88 31.52
C ARG A 250 7.41 -11.76 30.47
N PRO A 251 6.13 -12.10 30.64
CA PRO A 251 5.38 -12.79 29.61
C PRO A 251 5.29 -11.96 28.32
N PHE A 252 5.30 -12.63 27.16
CA PHE A 252 5.34 -12.00 25.85
C PHE A 252 4.16 -12.45 24.98
N CYS A 253 3.51 -11.53 24.28
CA CYS A 253 2.42 -11.84 23.36
C CYS A 253 2.52 -10.99 22.08
N VAL A 254 2.18 -11.58 20.94
CA VAL A 254 1.97 -10.83 19.69
C VAL A 254 0.49 -10.91 19.32
N TYR A 255 -0.15 -9.75 19.29
CA TYR A 255 -1.50 -9.56 18.79
C TYR A 255 -1.45 -9.12 17.32
N GLY A 256 -1.44 -10.11 16.44
CA GLY A 256 -1.38 -9.92 15.00
C GLY A 256 -1.15 -11.25 14.32
N SER A 257 -2.15 -11.75 13.59
CA SER A 257 -2.09 -13.11 13.05
C SER A 257 -1.02 -13.26 11.97
N THR A 258 -0.66 -12.19 11.24
CA THR A 258 0.29 -12.26 10.12
C THR A 258 1.69 -12.44 10.65
N PHE A 259 2.11 -11.59 11.59
CA PHE A 259 3.39 -11.73 12.24
C PHE A 259 3.51 -13.04 13.03
N MET A 260 2.43 -13.52 13.68
CA MET A 260 2.48 -14.80 14.40
C MET A 260 2.88 -15.99 13.50
N ASN A 261 2.43 -16.01 12.24
CA ASN A 261 2.83 -17.03 11.28
C ASN A 261 4.31 -16.88 10.89
N VAL A 262 4.76 -15.65 10.63
CA VAL A 262 6.17 -15.33 10.34
C VAL A 262 7.08 -15.73 11.50
N PHE A 263 6.74 -15.33 12.72
CA PHE A 263 7.47 -15.66 13.94
C PHE A 263 7.53 -17.17 14.16
N SER A 264 6.40 -17.86 14.06
CA SER A 264 6.35 -19.33 14.19
C SER A 264 7.20 -20.01 13.12
N GLY A 265 7.18 -19.49 11.89
CA GLY A 265 8.04 -19.94 10.80
C GLY A 265 9.52 -19.71 11.09
N ALA A 266 9.90 -18.53 11.58
CA ALA A 266 11.28 -18.21 11.96
C ALA A 266 11.79 -19.11 13.09
N VAL A 267 10.95 -19.43 14.08
CA VAL A 267 11.27 -20.40 15.15
C VAL A 267 11.47 -21.82 14.57
N LYS A 268 10.57 -22.28 13.69
CA LYS A 268 10.69 -23.58 13.01
C LYS A 268 11.94 -23.70 12.13
N ASN A 269 12.36 -22.59 11.52
CA ASN A 269 13.59 -22.51 10.73
C ASN A 269 14.85 -22.22 11.59
N HIS A 270 14.73 -22.31 12.93
CA HIS A 270 15.82 -22.07 13.89
C HIS A 270 16.48 -20.68 13.80
N MET A 271 15.78 -19.69 13.23
CA MET A 271 16.24 -18.30 13.14
C MET A 271 16.07 -17.55 14.47
N ILE A 272 15.06 -17.93 15.27
CA ILE A 272 14.77 -17.32 16.58
C ILE A 272 14.77 -18.39 17.66
N ASN A 273 15.54 -18.16 18.73
CA ASN A 273 15.57 -19.03 19.90
C ASN A 273 14.62 -18.54 21.00
N THR A 274 13.50 -19.26 21.18
CA THR A 274 12.50 -18.96 22.20
C THR A 274 12.73 -19.64 23.55
N LYS A 275 13.84 -20.38 23.74
CA LYS A 275 14.12 -21.04 25.02
C LYS A 275 14.16 -20.01 26.16
N GLY A 276 13.33 -20.19 27.17
CA GLY A 276 13.20 -19.28 28.32
C GLY A 276 12.28 -18.07 28.10
N LEU A 277 11.64 -17.96 26.94
CA LEU A 277 10.60 -16.97 26.67
C LEU A 277 9.22 -17.57 27.03
N VAL A 278 8.46 -16.88 27.86
CA VAL A 278 7.07 -17.25 28.18
C VAL A 278 6.15 -16.57 27.16
N CYS A 279 5.70 -17.31 26.15
CA CYS A 279 4.75 -16.81 25.16
C CYS A 279 3.30 -17.05 25.61
N LEU A 280 2.47 -16.01 25.59
CA LEU A 280 1.06 -16.07 25.91
C LEU A 280 0.20 -15.98 24.66
N LYS A 281 -0.99 -16.58 24.72
CA LYS A 281 -2.09 -16.25 23.81
C LYS A 281 -2.74 -14.94 24.24
N ILE A 282 -3.33 -14.23 23.28
CA ILE A 282 -4.03 -12.96 23.55
C ILE A 282 -5.11 -13.11 24.64
N SER A 283 -5.79 -14.26 24.69
CA SER A 283 -6.81 -14.58 25.70
C SER A 283 -6.29 -14.68 27.13
N GLU A 284 -4.98 -14.80 27.33
CA GLU A 284 -4.34 -14.98 28.64
C GLU A 284 -3.76 -13.67 29.20
N ILE A 285 -3.76 -12.59 28.40
CA ILE A 285 -3.18 -11.30 28.79
C ILE A 285 -3.91 -10.68 29.99
N SER A 286 -5.21 -10.90 30.14
CA SER A 286 -5.97 -10.41 31.29
C SER A 286 -5.44 -10.94 32.63
N ASN A 287 -4.80 -12.12 32.61
CA ASN A 287 -4.24 -12.76 33.80
C ASN A 287 -2.76 -12.42 34.01
N SER A 288 -2.18 -11.58 33.15
CA SER A 288 -0.73 -11.30 33.10
C SER A 288 -0.47 -9.81 33.27
N PRO A 289 -0.40 -9.32 34.53
CA PRO A 289 -0.38 -7.89 34.84
C PRO A 289 0.91 -7.16 34.40
N ASN A 290 1.96 -7.90 34.03
CA ASN A 290 3.24 -7.36 33.56
C ASN A 290 3.62 -7.86 32.14
N ALA A 291 2.67 -8.31 31.33
CA ALA A 291 2.96 -8.79 29.98
C ALA A 291 3.51 -7.67 29.06
N ILE A 292 4.35 -8.06 28.09
CA ILE A 292 4.72 -7.24 26.94
C ILE A 292 3.90 -7.73 25.75
N VAL A 293 3.14 -6.83 25.13
CA VAL A 293 2.19 -7.13 24.07
C VAL A 293 2.54 -6.31 22.83
N VAL A 294 2.92 -7.00 21.75
CA VAL A 294 3.11 -6.37 20.45
C VAL A 294 1.78 -6.36 19.71
N ILE A 295 1.27 -5.18 19.37
CA ILE A 295 0.11 -5.03 18.48
C ILE A 295 0.63 -4.83 17.07
N SER A 296 0.29 -5.75 16.17
CA SER A 296 0.88 -5.85 14.85
C SER A 296 -0.20 -5.98 13.77
N ALA A 297 -0.21 -5.05 12.82
CA ALA A 297 -1.12 -5.07 11.68
C ALA A 297 -0.49 -4.36 10.48
N MET A 298 -1.02 -4.61 9.28
CA MET A 298 -0.70 -3.81 8.10
C MET A 298 -1.08 -2.35 8.33
N GLN A 299 -0.32 -1.42 7.75
CA GLN A 299 -0.47 0.03 7.89
C GLN A 299 -1.94 0.51 7.80
N ASP A 300 -2.68 -0.01 6.82
CA ASP A 300 -4.07 0.34 6.48
C ASP A 300 -5.04 0.02 7.62
N ASN A 301 -4.75 -1.06 8.36
CA ASN A 301 -5.59 -1.60 9.41
C ASN A 301 -5.08 -1.29 10.81
N LEU A 302 -3.81 -0.89 10.96
CA LEU A 302 -3.19 -0.65 12.25
C LEU A 302 -3.95 0.44 13.02
N PHE A 303 -4.12 1.63 12.45
CA PHE A 303 -4.83 2.71 13.15
C PHE A 303 -6.28 2.37 13.44
N LYS A 304 -6.97 1.67 12.54
CA LYS A 304 -8.33 1.18 12.79
C LYS A 304 -8.38 0.23 13.99
N LEU A 305 -7.42 -0.69 14.09
CA LEU A 305 -7.30 -1.59 15.22
C LEU A 305 -7.00 -0.82 16.52
N LEU A 306 -6.09 0.14 16.47
CA LEU A 306 -5.70 0.96 17.62
C LEU A 306 -6.87 1.80 18.14
N PHE A 307 -7.62 2.47 17.27
CA PHE A 307 -8.83 3.21 17.67
C PHE A 307 -9.89 2.28 18.28
N ASN A 308 -10.09 1.07 17.74
CA ASN A 308 -10.99 0.10 18.35
C ASN A 308 -10.55 -0.31 19.76
N ILE A 309 -9.24 -0.44 20.02
CA ILE A 309 -8.70 -0.76 21.35
C ILE A 309 -8.93 0.41 22.30
N VAL A 310 -8.57 1.63 21.90
CA VAL A 310 -8.67 2.81 22.77
C VAL A 310 -10.11 3.21 23.05
N SER A 311 -11.03 2.99 22.09
CA SER A 311 -12.48 3.18 22.33
C SER A 311 -13.15 2.05 23.13
N GLY A 312 -12.41 1.02 23.57
CA GLY A 312 -12.96 -0.11 24.32
C GLY A 312 -13.80 -1.10 23.50
N ASN A 313 -13.81 -0.95 22.18
CA ASN A 313 -14.57 -1.80 21.24
C ASN A 313 -13.81 -3.09 20.83
N ASN A 314 -12.60 -3.30 21.35
CA ASN A 314 -11.84 -4.52 21.13
C ASN A 314 -12.15 -5.57 22.21
N ASN A 315 -12.56 -6.76 21.80
CA ASN A 315 -12.93 -7.83 22.74
C ASN A 315 -11.71 -8.47 23.44
N SER A 316 -10.51 -8.31 22.90
CA SER A 316 -9.31 -9.00 23.37
C SER A 316 -8.40 -8.13 24.24
N ILE A 317 -8.35 -6.83 23.98
CA ILE A 317 -7.49 -5.88 24.70
C ILE A 317 -8.36 -4.77 25.28
N LYS A 318 -8.25 -4.60 26.59
CA LYS A 318 -8.76 -3.43 27.33
C LYS A 318 -7.60 -2.78 28.06
N LEU A 319 -7.38 -1.50 27.80
CA LEU A 319 -6.34 -0.70 28.45
C LEU A 319 -6.80 -0.24 29.83
N ASP A 320 -5.83 -0.08 30.72
CA ASP A 320 -5.97 0.40 32.11
C ASP A 320 -4.92 1.47 32.39
N PHE A 321 -5.15 2.34 33.38
CA PHE A 321 -4.24 3.45 33.76
C PHE A 321 -2.83 2.98 34.17
N LYS A 322 -2.68 1.69 34.52
CA LYS A 322 -1.38 1.08 34.85
C LYS A 322 -0.56 0.69 33.63
N ASP A 323 -1.17 0.71 32.45
CA ASP A 323 -0.51 0.28 31.22
C ASP A 323 0.44 1.36 30.70
N THR A 324 1.44 0.90 29.95
CA THR A 324 2.28 1.74 29.11
C THR A 324 2.02 1.40 27.66
N PHE A 325 1.86 2.40 26.83
CA PHE A 325 1.64 2.24 25.39
C PHE A 325 2.75 2.93 24.61
N VAL A 326 3.32 2.25 23.62
CA VAL A 326 4.33 2.81 22.73
C VAL A 326 3.84 2.69 21.28
N LEU A 327 3.65 3.82 20.61
CA LEU A 327 3.53 3.83 19.15
C LEU A 327 4.94 3.61 18.56
N GLY A 328 5.24 2.35 18.29
CA GLY A 328 6.56 1.86 17.87
C GLY A 328 6.86 2.01 16.38
N THR A 329 5.89 2.47 15.57
CA THR A 329 6.12 2.77 14.16
C THR A 329 6.28 4.26 13.93
N GLN A 330 7.20 4.64 13.05
CA GLN A 330 7.23 6.00 12.53
C GLN A 330 6.00 6.26 11.64
N LEU A 331 5.46 7.47 11.72
CA LEU A 331 4.31 7.89 10.92
C LEU A 331 4.76 8.14 9.48
N ILE A 332 4.05 7.53 8.53
CA ILE A 332 4.19 7.85 7.11
C ILE A 332 3.39 9.10 6.76
N ASN A 333 3.77 9.78 5.67
CA ASN A 333 3.07 10.97 5.19
C ASN A 333 1.57 10.69 5.02
N GLY A 334 0.72 11.52 5.62
CA GLY A 334 -0.74 11.41 5.63
C GLY A 334 -1.34 10.74 6.87
N TYR A 335 -0.53 10.09 7.72
CA TYR A 335 -0.98 9.47 8.96
C TYR A 335 -0.67 10.30 10.23
N GLU A 336 -0.08 11.48 10.09
CA GLU A 336 0.29 12.36 11.21
C GLU A 336 -0.93 12.71 12.07
N GLY A 337 -2.06 13.04 11.44
CA GLY A 337 -3.31 13.33 12.15
C GLY A 337 -3.88 12.13 12.91
N HIS A 338 -3.75 10.92 12.36
CA HIS A 338 -4.18 9.70 13.04
C HIS A 338 -3.30 9.41 14.26
N GLY A 339 -1.98 9.60 14.13
CA GLY A 339 -1.04 9.47 15.24
C GLY A 339 -1.32 10.46 16.37
N ALA A 340 -1.51 11.75 16.03
CA ALA A 340 -1.83 12.78 17.01
C ALA A 340 -3.13 12.48 17.77
N ARG A 341 -4.20 12.11 17.05
CA ARG A 341 -5.48 11.73 17.66
C ARG A 341 -5.35 10.49 18.54
N LEU A 342 -4.64 9.46 18.10
CA LEU A 342 -4.42 8.25 18.91
C LEU A 342 -3.75 8.59 20.25
N MET A 343 -2.70 9.43 20.21
CA MET A 343 -2.00 9.85 21.43
C MET A 343 -2.93 10.63 22.38
N ASP A 344 -3.78 11.51 21.85
CA ASP A 344 -4.78 12.24 22.64
C ASP A 344 -5.77 11.29 23.33
N GLU A 345 -6.33 10.31 22.61
CA GLU A 345 -7.23 9.32 23.20
C GLU A 345 -6.54 8.41 24.24
N LEU A 346 -5.27 8.03 24.03
CA LEU A 346 -4.51 7.26 25.01
C LEU A 346 -4.29 8.04 26.31
N ASN A 347 -3.97 9.33 26.21
CA ASN A 347 -3.81 10.20 27.38
C ASN A 347 -5.15 10.43 28.11
N ARG A 348 -6.29 10.44 27.41
CA ARG A 348 -7.63 10.49 28.06
C ARG A 348 -7.94 9.25 28.90
N LEU A 349 -7.30 8.12 28.63
CA LEU A 349 -7.40 6.89 29.43
C LEU A 349 -6.39 6.84 30.59
N ASP A 350 -5.65 7.92 30.83
CA ASP A 350 -4.55 7.98 31.81
C ASP A 350 -3.47 6.90 31.59
N VAL A 351 -3.31 6.44 30.34
CA VAL A 351 -2.28 5.47 29.95
C VAL A 351 -0.96 6.21 29.69
N ASN A 352 0.16 5.66 30.18
CA ASN A 352 1.48 6.21 29.89
C ASN A 352 1.84 6.01 28.41
N ALA A 353 1.67 7.03 27.58
CA ALA A 353 1.82 6.92 26.13
C ALA A 353 3.14 7.52 25.62
N TYR A 354 3.88 6.76 24.81
CA TYR A 354 5.14 7.15 24.18
C TYR A 354 5.07 6.97 22.66
N THR A 355 5.91 7.70 21.94
CA THR A 355 6.16 7.48 20.51
C THR A 355 7.63 7.16 20.31
N ILE A 356 7.92 6.33 19.31
CA ILE A 356 9.31 6.05 18.93
C ILE A 356 10.00 7.36 18.51
N PRO A 357 11.16 7.71 19.09
CA PRO A 357 11.84 8.95 18.77
C PRO A 357 12.39 8.92 17.34
N ARG A 358 12.42 10.08 16.68
CA ARG A 358 12.97 10.22 15.32
C ARG A 358 14.46 9.92 15.20
N THR A 359 15.18 9.87 16.33
CA THR A 359 16.59 9.46 16.39
C THR A 359 16.78 7.97 16.15
N ILE A 360 15.74 7.15 16.40
CA ILE A 360 15.73 5.73 16.04
C ILE A 360 15.21 5.62 14.62
N LEU A 361 16.09 5.26 13.68
CA LEU A 361 15.78 5.26 12.26
C LEU A 361 15.03 3.97 11.84
N PRO A 362 14.13 4.05 10.84
CA PRO A 362 13.62 2.85 10.19
C PRO A 362 14.77 2.08 9.51
N MET A 363 14.66 0.75 9.43
CA MET A 363 15.63 -0.10 8.74
C MET A 363 15.51 0.01 7.22
N SER A 364 15.92 1.15 6.68
CA SER A 364 15.90 1.48 5.25
C SER A 364 17.07 2.40 4.93
N ALA A 365 17.60 2.34 3.71
CA ALA A 365 18.89 2.91 3.35
C ALA A 365 18.85 4.43 3.42
N SER A 366 19.87 4.99 4.08
CA SER A 366 20.14 6.41 4.15
C SER A 366 21.22 6.81 3.14
N ASN A 367 21.65 8.07 3.14
CA ASN A 367 22.56 8.57 2.11
C ASN A 367 23.88 7.80 2.03
N GLU A 368 24.54 7.51 3.16
CA GLU A 368 25.82 6.79 3.13
C GLU A 368 25.67 5.31 2.77
N ASP A 369 24.54 4.67 3.09
CA ASP A 369 24.24 3.30 2.66
C ASP A 369 24.24 3.21 1.12
N HIS A 370 23.59 4.18 0.46
CA HIS A 370 23.55 4.27 -1.00
C HIS A 370 24.93 4.57 -1.60
N LYS A 371 25.67 5.53 -1.06
CA LYS A 371 27.03 5.82 -1.56
C LYS A 371 27.93 4.60 -1.46
N HIS A 372 27.87 3.90 -0.32
CA HIS A 372 28.63 2.67 -0.10
C HIS A 372 28.29 1.61 -1.14
N LEU A 373 27.00 1.34 -1.37
CA LEU A 373 26.55 0.37 -2.38
C LEU A 373 27.01 0.77 -3.79
N ILE A 374 26.84 2.03 -4.17
CA ILE A 374 27.21 2.54 -5.50
C ILE A 374 28.72 2.42 -5.73
N ASP A 375 29.54 2.90 -4.80
CA ASP A 375 30.99 2.87 -4.95
C ASP A 375 31.53 1.43 -4.92
N LEU A 376 30.97 0.56 -4.08
CA LEU A 376 31.32 -0.85 -4.02
C LEU A 376 31.05 -1.55 -5.35
N LEU A 377 29.89 -1.34 -5.94
CA LEU A 377 29.48 -2.01 -7.18
C LEU A 377 30.01 -1.34 -8.44
N SER A 378 30.26 -0.03 -8.41
CA SER A 378 30.66 0.77 -9.58
C SER A 378 29.87 0.40 -10.87
N PRO A 379 28.52 0.40 -10.83
CA PRO A 379 27.70 -0.05 -11.95
C PRO A 379 27.81 0.90 -13.15
N LYS A 380 27.66 0.38 -14.38
CA LYS A 380 27.64 1.22 -15.58
C LYS A 380 26.43 2.15 -15.64
N TYR A 381 25.26 1.69 -15.17
CA TYR A 381 24.00 2.46 -15.12
C TYR A 381 23.28 2.29 -13.78
N ILE A 382 22.53 3.31 -13.34
CA ILE A 382 21.71 3.27 -12.13
C ILE A 382 20.26 3.68 -12.44
N PHE A 383 19.30 2.86 -12.00
CA PHE A 383 17.87 3.09 -12.13
C PHE A 383 17.22 3.09 -10.74
N PRO A 384 17.18 4.24 -10.04
CA PRO A 384 16.54 4.31 -8.73
C PRO A 384 15.03 4.01 -8.82
N ILE A 385 14.52 3.27 -7.84
CA ILE A 385 13.11 2.84 -7.79
C ILE A 385 12.47 3.14 -6.42
N GLN A 386 11.15 2.98 -6.31
CA GLN A 386 10.39 2.97 -5.04
C GLN A 386 10.49 4.27 -4.22
N GLY A 387 9.97 5.37 -4.75
CA GLY A 387 9.87 6.61 -3.99
C GLY A 387 9.24 7.77 -4.75
N TYR A 388 8.80 8.78 -4.00
CA TYR A 388 8.34 10.06 -4.56
C TYR A 388 9.46 10.75 -5.35
N TYR A 389 9.09 11.56 -6.34
CA TYR A 389 10.02 12.32 -7.18
C TYR A 389 10.98 13.20 -6.37
N LYS A 390 10.53 13.74 -5.23
CA LYS A 390 11.42 14.49 -4.32
C LYS A 390 12.62 13.66 -3.83
N TYR A 391 12.46 12.35 -3.62
CA TYR A 391 13.55 11.47 -3.22
C TYR A 391 14.45 11.16 -4.41
N MET A 392 13.90 11.06 -5.62
CA MET A 392 14.67 10.92 -6.86
C MET A 392 15.63 12.10 -7.06
N VAL A 393 15.15 13.33 -6.85
CA VAL A 393 16.01 14.54 -6.87
C VAL A 393 17.11 14.49 -5.81
N LYS A 394 16.79 14.03 -4.59
CA LYS A 394 17.80 13.85 -3.54
C LYS A 394 18.79 12.74 -3.85
N TYR A 395 18.35 11.69 -4.54
CA TYR A 395 19.20 10.61 -5.01
C TYR A 395 20.29 11.11 -5.94
N GLN A 396 19.97 12.00 -6.90
CA GLN A 396 20.99 12.64 -7.75
C GLN A 396 22.07 13.34 -6.91
N SER A 397 21.65 14.07 -5.88
CA SER A 397 22.58 14.77 -4.99
C SER A 397 23.46 13.83 -4.17
N VAL A 398 23.01 12.60 -3.91
CA VAL A 398 23.80 11.55 -3.24
C VAL A 398 24.76 10.90 -4.22
N VAL A 399 24.29 10.53 -5.42
CA VAL A 399 25.13 9.93 -6.47
C VAL A 399 26.24 10.86 -6.92
N SER A 400 26.00 12.18 -6.99
CA SER A 400 27.05 13.15 -7.37
C SER A 400 28.23 13.22 -6.40
N GLN A 401 28.10 12.61 -5.22
CA GLN A 401 29.16 12.49 -4.21
C GLN A 401 29.88 11.14 -4.27
N THR A 402 29.52 10.27 -5.23
CA THR A 402 30.13 8.97 -5.48
C THR A 402 31.08 9.04 -6.69
N ARG A 403 31.68 7.91 -7.05
CA ARG A 403 32.55 7.80 -8.25
C ARG A 403 31.77 7.68 -9.56
N VAL A 404 30.46 7.44 -9.49
CA VAL A 404 29.58 7.31 -10.67
C VAL A 404 29.14 8.68 -11.16
N LYS A 405 29.15 8.88 -12.48
CA LYS A 405 28.74 10.14 -13.10
C LYS A 405 27.21 10.24 -13.19
N LEU A 406 26.69 11.46 -13.13
CA LEU A 406 25.24 11.69 -13.16
C LEU A 406 24.58 11.32 -14.50
N ASP A 407 25.32 11.34 -15.60
CA ASP A 407 24.84 10.88 -16.92
C ASP A 407 24.64 9.37 -17.00
N GLN A 408 25.04 8.62 -15.95
CA GLN A 408 24.81 7.19 -15.78
C GLN A 408 23.55 6.88 -14.96
N VAL A 409 22.82 7.90 -14.47
CA VAL A 409 21.62 7.73 -13.64
C VAL A 409 20.37 8.05 -14.45
N TYR A 410 19.45 7.09 -14.54
CA TYR A 410 18.25 7.19 -15.36
C TYR A 410 17.00 7.06 -14.50
N TYR A 411 16.17 8.10 -14.54
CA TYR A 411 14.86 8.13 -13.88
C TYR A 411 13.79 7.71 -14.87
N LEU A 412 12.93 6.78 -14.45
CA LEU A 412 11.81 6.29 -15.23
C LEU A 412 10.52 6.57 -14.46
N ASP A 413 9.55 7.18 -15.12
CA ASP A 413 8.18 7.21 -14.63
C ASP A 413 7.49 5.85 -14.88
N ASN A 414 6.42 5.57 -14.15
CA ASN A 414 5.63 4.35 -14.39
C ASN A 414 5.14 4.33 -15.84
N GLY A 415 5.47 3.28 -16.59
CA GLY A 415 5.14 3.15 -18.00
C GLY A 415 6.26 3.55 -18.95
N GLU A 416 7.30 4.24 -18.49
CA GLU A 416 8.47 4.55 -19.31
C GLU A 416 9.41 3.35 -19.41
N MET A 417 9.56 2.81 -20.61
CA MET A 417 10.49 1.75 -20.94
C MET A 417 11.79 2.32 -21.51
N ILE A 418 12.92 1.80 -21.03
CA ILE A 418 14.24 2.10 -21.58
C ILE A 418 14.96 0.80 -21.95
N SER A 419 15.65 0.81 -23.09
CA SER A 419 16.34 -0.38 -23.62
C SER A 419 17.85 -0.26 -23.48
N ILE A 420 18.50 -1.38 -23.16
CA ILE A 420 19.95 -1.54 -23.22
C ILE A 420 20.23 -2.60 -24.28
N ASN A 421 20.93 -2.21 -25.34
CA ASN A 421 21.30 -3.08 -26.46
C ASN A 421 22.82 -3.20 -26.51
N ASN A 422 23.35 -4.42 -26.48
CA ASN A 422 24.79 -4.67 -26.52
C ASN A 422 25.55 -3.95 -25.39
N GLY A 423 24.94 -3.87 -24.20
CA GLY A 423 25.49 -3.13 -23.05
C GLY A 423 25.44 -1.61 -23.16
N GLU A 424 24.88 -1.03 -24.23
CA GLU A 424 24.70 0.40 -24.41
C GLU A 424 23.24 0.82 -24.30
N ILE A 425 22.99 1.93 -23.60
CA ILE A 425 21.64 2.41 -23.39
C ILE A 425 21.11 3.13 -24.62
N ASN A 426 19.87 2.84 -25.00
CA ASN A 426 19.13 3.63 -25.97
C ASN A 426 18.46 4.78 -25.21
N PRO A 427 18.82 6.06 -25.48
CA PRO A 427 18.27 7.19 -24.75
C PRO A 427 16.79 7.43 -25.07
N ASN A 428 16.26 6.84 -26.14
CA ASN A 428 14.85 6.95 -26.50
C ASN A 428 14.00 6.08 -25.57
N LYS A 429 13.19 6.74 -24.74
CA LYS A 429 12.19 6.07 -23.92
C LYS A 429 10.95 5.75 -24.74
N HIS A 430 10.36 4.59 -24.51
CA HIS A 430 9.07 4.22 -25.05
C HIS A 430 8.03 4.25 -23.93
N GLU A 431 6.94 4.99 -24.12
CA GLU A 431 5.90 5.13 -23.09
C GLU A 431 4.76 4.12 -23.29
N ILE A 432 4.39 3.43 -22.22
CA ILE A 432 3.20 2.60 -22.14
C ILE A 432 2.21 3.34 -21.26
N LYS A 433 1.03 3.62 -21.80
CA LYS A 433 -0.05 4.22 -21.02
C LYS A 433 -0.54 3.24 -19.97
N LEU A 434 -0.43 3.62 -18.70
CA LEU A 434 -0.93 2.85 -17.56
C LEU A 434 -2.18 3.50 -16.97
N THR A 435 -3.06 2.69 -16.38
CA THR A 435 -4.21 3.16 -15.60
C THR A 435 -4.11 2.73 -14.13
N GLU A 436 -4.69 3.51 -13.22
CA GLU A 436 -4.76 3.10 -11.81
C GLU A 436 -5.86 2.06 -11.60
N ASN A 437 -5.49 0.89 -11.08
CA ASN A 437 -6.44 -0.17 -10.73
C ASN A 437 -6.87 -0.07 -9.27
N TYR A 438 -8.17 0.15 -9.03
CA TYR A 438 -8.75 0.32 -7.71
C TYR A 438 -9.50 -0.92 -7.23
N ILE A 439 -9.21 -1.36 -6.01
CA ILE A 439 -9.85 -2.52 -5.39
C ILE A 439 -10.73 -2.06 -4.22
N GLY A 440 -12.01 -2.44 -4.25
CA GLY A 440 -12.99 -2.14 -3.20
C GLY A 440 -13.20 -3.28 -2.18
N ASN A 441 -14.04 -3.03 -1.17
CA ASN A 441 -14.29 -3.93 -0.02
C ASN A 441 -14.95 -5.28 -0.36
N VAL A 442 -15.60 -5.42 -1.53
CA VAL A 442 -16.47 -6.58 -1.85
C VAL A 442 -15.84 -7.49 -2.93
N GLY A 443 -14.53 -7.39 -3.17
CA GLY A 443 -13.89 -8.15 -4.24
C GLY A 443 -14.36 -7.76 -5.65
N SER A 444 -15.08 -6.64 -5.77
CA SER A 444 -15.24 -5.93 -7.04
C SER A 444 -13.85 -5.43 -7.45
N ILE A 445 -13.19 -6.19 -8.31
CA ILE A 445 -12.00 -5.77 -9.03
C ILE A 445 -12.44 -4.64 -9.94
N ASP A 446 -11.72 -3.52 -9.88
CA ASP A 446 -11.88 -2.37 -10.77
C ASP A 446 -13.07 -1.44 -10.43
N VAL A 447 -12.92 -0.70 -9.32
CA VAL A 447 -13.80 0.46 -9.05
C VAL A 447 -13.36 1.62 -9.95
N GLY A 448 -14.04 1.82 -11.07
CA GLY A 448 -13.72 2.89 -12.02
C GLY A 448 -13.71 4.28 -11.37
N THR A 449 -12.92 5.20 -11.94
CA THR A 449 -12.77 6.59 -11.46
C THR A 449 -14.11 7.34 -11.36
N ALA A 450 -15.06 7.04 -12.25
CA ALA A 450 -16.42 7.59 -12.20
C ALA A 450 -17.13 7.26 -10.88
N VAL A 451 -17.04 6.01 -10.41
CA VAL A 451 -17.66 5.57 -9.15
C VAL A 451 -17.02 6.27 -7.95
N ILE A 452 -15.70 6.49 -7.97
CA ILE A 452 -15.00 7.24 -6.92
C ILE A 452 -15.47 8.70 -6.89
N SER A 453 -15.62 9.31 -8.07
CA SER A 453 -16.14 10.68 -8.21
C SER A 453 -17.58 10.80 -7.70
N GLU A 454 -18.45 9.84 -8.02
CA GLU A 454 -19.82 9.79 -7.51
C GLU A 454 -19.84 9.64 -5.99
N ARG A 455 -19.03 8.75 -5.40
CA ARG A 455 -18.91 8.61 -3.95
C ARG A 455 -18.45 9.90 -3.27
N LYS A 456 -17.49 10.61 -3.87
CA LYS A 456 -17.02 11.90 -3.36
C LYS A 456 -18.16 12.93 -3.37
N GLN A 457 -18.89 13.02 -4.48
CA GLN A 457 -20.03 13.93 -4.58
C GLN A 457 -21.13 13.60 -3.55
N LEU A 458 -21.42 12.31 -3.34
CA LEU A 458 -22.36 11.87 -2.30
C LEU A 458 -21.90 12.27 -0.90
N ALA A 459 -20.60 12.12 -0.59
CA ALA A 459 -20.06 12.45 0.73
C ALA A 459 -20.04 13.96 1.00
N GLU A 460 -19.80 14.79 -0.02
CA GLU A 460 -19.71 16.25 0.12
C GLU A 460 -21.08 16.95 0.04
N ALA A 461 -21.96 16.47 -0.83
CA ALA A 461 -23.19 17.18 -1.19
C ALA A 461 -24.48 16.34 -1.03
N GLY A 462 -24.38 15.06 -0.69
CA GLY A 462 -25.53 14.18 -0.53
C GLY A 462 -26.26 13.85 -1.82
N ILE A 463 -27.45 13.26 -1.66
CA ILE A 463 -28.33 12.83 -2.75
C ILE A 463 -29.75 13.33 -2.54
N VAL A 464 -30.42 13.65 -3.63
CA VAL A 464 -31.82 14.07 -3.69
C VAL A 464 -32.54 13.21 -4.72
N PHE A 465 -33.62 12.56 -4.31
CA PHE A 465 -34.55 11.84 -5.15
C PHE A 465 -35.72 12.76 -5.47
N ILE A 466 -36.11 12.82 -6.74
CA ILE A 466 -37.26 13.62 -7.18
C ILE A 466 -38.21 12.68 -7.89
N THR A 467 -39.36 12.40 -7.30
CA THR A 467 -40.38 11.57 -7.92
C THR A 467 -41.53 12.43 -8.39
N VAL A 468 -41.84 12.33 -9.68
CA VAL A 468 -42.88 13.12 -10.34
C VAL A 468 -43.78 12.20 -11.13
N ALA A 469 -45.09 12.44 -11.12
CA ALA A 469 -46.00 11.71 -11.98
C ALA A 469 -46.37 12.54 -13.22
N ILE A 470 -46.36 11.91 -14.39
CA ILE A 470 -46.78 12.52 -15.65
C ILE A 470 -47.96 11.73 -16.20
N ASP A 471 -49.00 12.44 -16.63
CA ASP A 471 -50.02 11.87 -17.49
C ASP A 471 -49.53 11.90 -18.95
N ILE A 472 -49.37 10.72 -19.54
CA ILE A 472 -48.83 10.57 -20.90
C ILE A 472 -49.78 11.21 -21.93
N ASN A 473 -51.08 11.22 -21.68
CA ASN A 473 -52.08 11.68 -22.65
C ASN A 473 -52.19 13.20 -22.70
N SER A 474 -52.16 13.86 -21.54
CA SER A 474 -52.19 15.33 -21.44
C SER A 474 -50.81 15.98 -21.48
N ALA A 475 -49.73 15.19 -21.40
CA ALA A 475 -48.36 15.66 -21.29
C ALA A 475 -48.18 16.72 -20.18
N CYS A 476 -48.85 16.49 -19.04
CA CYS A 476 -48.81 17.37 -17.88
C CYS A 476 -48.30 16.59 -16.66
N PHE A 477 -47.53 17.28 -15.80
CA PHE A 477 -47.24 16.77 -14.47
C PHE A 477 -48.53 16.74 -13.63
N LEU A 478 -48.76 15.64 -12.94
CA LEU A 478 -49.84 15.51 -11.96
C LEU A 478 -49.41 16.14 -10.63
N ASN A 479 -50.38 16.41 -9.75
CA ASN A 479 -50.13 16.92 -8.38
C ASN A 479 -49.53 15.85 -7.44
N PHE A 480 -48.73 14.92 -7.97
CA PHE A 480 -47.92 13.99 -7.20
C PHE A 480 -46.46 14.34 -7.39
N PHE A 481 -45.87 14.85 -6.32
CA PHE A 481 -44.50 15.34 -6.28
C PHE A 481 -43.88 15.00 -4.94
N ASP A 482 -42.82 14.19 -4.97
CA ASP A 482 -42.15 13.72 -3.77
C ASP A 482 -40.64 13.98 -3.87
N ILE A 483 -40.06 14.59 -2.83
CA ILE A 483 -38.62 14.81 -2.74
C ILE A 483 -38.10 14.23 -1.44
N ASP A 484 -37.26 13.23 -1.58
CA ASP A 484 -36.46 12.69 -0.50
C ASP A 484 -35.01 13.14 -0.65
N SER A 485 -34.33 13.33 0.47
CA SER A 485 -32.90 13.64 0.44
C SER A 485 -32.15 12.95 1.57
N TYR A 486 -30.90 12.58 1.29
CA TYR A 486 -30.01 11.96 2.27
C TYR A 486 -28.66 12.67 2.24
N GLY A 487 -28.25 13.24 3.37
CA GLY A 487 -26.97 13.95 3.52
C GLY A 487 -26.85 15.26 2.74
N ALA A 488 -27.86 15.62 1.92
CA ALA A 488 -27.88 16.88 1.20
C ALA A 488 -28.23 18.04 2.15
N ILE A 489 -29.09 17.78 3.13
CA ILE A 489 -29.68 18.79 4.00
C ILE A 489 -29.30 18.47 5.45
N THR A 490 -28.92 19.49 6.22
CA THR A 490 -28.73 19.39 7.66
C THR A 490 -30.09 19.49 8.36
N GLU A 491 -30.27 18.79 9.49
CA GLU A 491 -31.58 18.68 10.15
C GLU A 491 -32.05 19.97 10.85
N ASP A 492 -31.30 21.07 10.73
CA ASP A 492 -31.65 22.38 11.27
C ASP A 492 -32.84 23.04 10.54
N GLU A 493 -33.60 23.86 11.27
CA GLU A 493 -34.81 24.52 10.76
C GLU A 493 -34.54 25.45 9.57
N ASN A 494 -33.40 26.14 9.55
CA ASN A 494 -33.06 27.05 8.46
C ASN A 494 -32.88 26.29 7.15
N SER A 495 -32.19 25.14 7.19
CA SER A 495 -31.98 24.30 6.02
C SER A 495 -33.27 23.67 5.50
N LYS A 496 -34.22 23.35 6.38
CA LYS A 496 -35.56 22.88 6.00
C LYS A 496 -36.38 23.97 5.29
N ASN A 497 -36.39 25.19 5.84
CA ASN A 497 -37.09 26.32 5.22
C ASN A 497 -36.52 26.65 3.83
N LEU A 498 -35.19 26.66 3.69
CA LEU A 498 -34.52 26.87 2.40
C LEU A 498 -34.87 25.77 1.38
N LEU A 499 -35.06 24.53 1.83
CA LEU A 499 -35.48 23.44 0.96
C LEU A 499 -36.92 23.65 0.49
N GLU A 500 -37.83 24.02 1.40
CA GLU A 500 -39.22 24.29 1.05
C GLU A 500 -39.33 25.41 0.00
N GLU A 501 -38.49 26.45 0.11
CA GLU A 501 -38.38 27.48 -0.92
C GLU A 501 -37.91 26.92 -2.27
N VAL A 502 -36.87 26.08 -2.27
CA VAL A 502 -36.38 25.40 -3.49
C VAL A 502 -37.47 24.52 -4.10
N ILE A 503 -38.19 23.76 -3.28
CA ILE A 503 -39.29 22.88 -3.71
C ILE A 503 -40.43 23.70 -4.33
N THR A 504 -40.80 24.81 -3.69
CA THR A 504 -41.88 25.67 -4.16
C THR A 504 -41.53 26.27 -5.51
N GLN A 505 -40.35 26.87 -5.64
CA GLN A 505 -39.88 27.39 -6.91
C GLN A 505 -39.72 26.27 -7.96
N PHE A 506 -39.30 25.07 -7.55
CA PHE A 506 -39.15 23.95 -8.49
C PHE A 506 -40.51 23.53 -9.07
N LYS A 507 -41.54 23.45 -8.22
CA LYS A 507 -42.92 23.16 -8.64
C LYS A 507 -43.47 24.21 -9.60
N GLU A 508 -43.15 25.49 -9.39
CA GLU A 508 -43.57 26.58 -10.28
C GLU A 508 -42.95 26.48 -11.67
N ASN A 509 -41.72 25.97 -11.78
CA ASN A 509 -40.95 25.93 -13.03
C ASN A 509 -40.89 24.52 -13.65
N ILE A 510 -41.56 23.52 -13.07
CA ILE A 510 -41.43 22.13 -13.50
C ILE A 510 -42.00 21.89 -14.89
N SER A 511 -43.06 22.61 -15.26
CA SER A 511 -43.77 22.50 -16.54
C SER A 511 -42.85 22.76 -17.74
N ASP A 512 -41.84 23.60 -17.57
CA ASP A 512 -40.86 23.94 -18.62
C ASP A 512 -39.87 22.79 -18.92
N CYS A 513 -39.88 21.73 -18.11
CA CYS A 513 -38.98 20.59 -18.28
C CYS A 513 -39.57 19.48 -19.17
N ILE A 514 -40.84 19.57 -19.60
CA ILE A 514 -41.48 18.53 -20.41
C ILE A 514 -40.94 18.60 -21.85
N VAL A 515 -40.36 17.49 -22.30
CA VAL A 515 -39.94 17.34 -23.70
C VAL A 515 -40.83 16.33 -24.40
N LEU A 516 -41.31 16.69 -25.59
CA LEU A 516 -42.09 15.79 -26.45
C LEU A 516 -41.18 15.18 -27.52
N GLU A 517 -41.37 13.89 -27.80
CA GLU A 517 -40.71 13.24 -28.94
C GLU A 517 -41.10 13.93 -30.27
N ASN A 518 -40.26 13.82 -31.30
CA ASN A 518 -40.45 14.46 -32.62
C ASN A 518 -41.83 14.22 -33.27
N ASN A 519 -42.58 13.20 -32.83
CA ASN A 519 -43.95 12.89 -33.28
C ASN A 519 -45.07 13.52 -32.41
N LYS A 520 -44.76 14.45 -31.49
CA LYS A 520 -45.66 15.30 -30.68
C LYS A 520 -46.74 14.61 -29.83
N LYS A 521 -46.71 13.29 -29.68
CA LYS A 521 -47.75 12.52 -28.95
C LYS A 521 -47.25 11.78 -27.72
N LYS A 522 -45.94 11.82 -27.42
CA LYS A 522 -45.34 11.08 -26.31
C LYS A 522 -44.25 11.91 -25.66
N VAL A 523 -44.18 11.86 -24.33
CA VAL A 523 -43.15 12.54 -23.54
C VAL A 523 -41.83 11.77 -23.65
N ASP A 524 -40.76 12.46 -24.01
CA ASP A 524 -39.40 11.92 -23.90
C ASP A 524 -38.97 11.95 -22.44
N THR A 525 -39.13 10.80 -21.76
CA THR A 525 -38.80 10.68 -20.35
C THR A 525 -37.30 10.77 -20.07
N LYS A 526 -36.43 10.51 -21.05
CA LYS A 526 -34.97 10.63 -20.86
C LYS A 526 -34.57 12.09 -20.86
N GLU A 527 -34.99 12.86 -21.86
CA GLU A 527 -34.68 14.29 -21.93
C GLU A 527 -35.37 15.09 -20.82
N THR A 528 -36.63 14.75 -20.51
CA THR A 528 -37.36 15.35 -19.37
C THR A 528 -36.62 15.12 -18.05
N LYS A 529 -36.10 13.92 -17.79
CA LYS A 529 -35.25 13.65 -16.60
C LYS A 529 -33.98 14.51 -16.57
N VAL A 530 -33.34 14.73 -17.71
CA VAL A 530 -32.14 15.58 -17.80
C VAL A 530 -32.48 17.04 -17.46
N LEU A 531 -33.60 17.57 -17.94
CA LEU A 531 -34.05 18.93 -17.64
C LEU A 531 -34.45 19.09 -16.17
N LEU A 532 -35.23 18.16 -15.61
CA LEU A 532 -35.59 18.14 -14.19
C LEU A 532 -34.35 18.15 -13.30
N LYS A 533 -33.36 17.29 -13.62
CA LYS A 533 -32.07 17.26 -12.92
C LYS A 533 -31.37 18.61 -12.98
N LYS A 534 -31.25 19.21 -14.16
CA LYS A 534 -30.56 20.50 -14.37
C LYS A 534 -31.25 21.65 -13.61
N LEU A 535 -32.58 21.73 -13.72
CA LEU A 535 -33.38 22.77 -13.07
C LEU A 535 -33.20 22.69 -11.54
N PHE A 536 -33.42 21.52 -10.96
CA PHE A 536 -33.30 21.34 -9.51
C PHE A 536 -31.88 21.62 -9.03
N THR A 537 -30.86 21.08 -9.72
CA THR A 537 -29.44 21.29 -9.36
C THR A 537 -29.09 22.77 -9.32
N LYS A 538 -29.54 23.57 -10.30
CA LYS A 538 -29.26 25.01 -10.37
C LYS A 538 -29.90 25.77 -9.21
N MET A 539 -31.14 25.43 -8.87
CA MET A 539 -31.89 26.09 -7.80
C MET A 539 -31.32 25.74 -6.43
N TYR A 540 -30.99 24.47 -6.24
CA TYR A 540 -30.33 23.97 -5.04
C TYR A 540 -28.96 24.62 -4.86
N GLU A 541 -28.13 24.67 -5.90
CA GLU A 541 -26.81 25.31 -5.86
C GLU A 541 -26.90 26.79 -5.48
N LYS A 542 -27.88 27.52 -6.03
CA LYS A 542 -28.09 28.94 -5.72
C LYS A 542 -28.40 29.20 -4.24
N LYS A 543 -29.10 28.27 -3.59
CA LYS A 543 -29.55 28.42 -2.19
C LYS A 543 -28.55 27.83 -1.19
N PHE A 544 -27.95 26.68 -1.50
CA PHE A 544 -27.12 25.91 -0.57
C PHE A 544 -25.62 25.93 -0.90
N ASN A 545 -25.21 26.53 -2.04
CA ASN A 545 -23.83 26.52 -2.55
C ASN A 545 -23.21 25.11 -2.60
N LYS A 546 -24.05 24.11 -2.90
CA LYS A 546 -23.73 22.68 -2.97
C LYS A 546 -24.37 22.06 -4.21
N ARG A 547 -23.79 20.96 -4.71
CA ARG A 547 -24.30 20.23 -5.88
C ARG A 547 -24.59 18.76 -5.54
N PRO A 548 -25.77 18.45 -4.97
CA PRO A 548 -26.14 17.09 -4.65
C PRO A 548 -26.24 16.24 -5.92
N ILE A 549 -26.13 14.92 -5.75
CA ILE A 549 -26.57 14.00 -6.80
C ILE A 549 -28.10 14.07 -6.86
N VAL A 550 -28.65 14.40 -8.03
CA VAL A 550 -30.11 14.49 -8.23
C VAL A 550 -30.56 13.34 -9.14
N LEU A 551 -31.46 12.51 -8.64
CA LEU A 551 -32.04 11.35 -9.33
C LEU A 551 -33.55 11.55 -9.54
N PRO A 552 -33.96 12.02 -10.74
CA PRO A 552 -35.37 12.16 -11.06
C PRO A 552 -35.99 10.83 -11.55
N THR A 553 -37.09 10.45 -10.91
CA THR A 553 -37.95 9.32 -11.28
C THR A 553 -39.26 9.88 -11.82
N ILE A 554 -39.64 9.45 -13.02
CA ILE A 554 -40.91 9.81 -13.65
C ILE A 554 -41.82 8.59 -13.56
N ILE A 555 -42.97 8.73 -12.93
CA ILE A 555 -44.05 7.74 -12.92
C ILE A 555 -45.01 8.10 -14.05
N GLU A 556 -45.12 7.23 -15.04
CA GLU A 556 -46.07 7.40 -16.13
C GLU A 556 -47.44 6.88 -15.69
N ILE A 557 -48.44 7.76 -15.65
CA ILE A 557 -49.83 7.38 -15.41
C ILE A 557 -50.54 7.35 -16.75
N ASN A 558 -51.12 6.19 -17.07
CA ASN A 558 -51.93 6.01 -18.26
C ASN A 558 -53.39 5.87 -17.82
N ASN A 559 -54.05 7.02 -17.60
CA ASN A 559 -55.48 7.03 -17.38
C ASN A 559 -56.17 6.71 -18.71
N LYS A 560 -56.32 5.42 -19.02
CA LYS A 560 -57.38 4.97 -19.92
C LYS A 560 -58.69 5.19 -19.17
N VAL A 561 -59.41 6.24 -19.55
CA VAL A 561 -60.86 6.29 -19.35
C VAL A 561 -61.51 5.31 -20.31
#